data_AF-A0A948VGQ9-F1
#
_entry.id   AF-A0A948VGQ9-F1
#
_cell.length_a   1.000
_cell.length_b   1.000
_cell.length_c   1.000
_cell.angle_alpha   90.00
_cell.angle_beta   90.00
_cell.angle_gamma   90.00
#
_symmetry.space_group_name_H-M   'P 1'
#
loop_
_entity.id
_entity.type
_entity.pdbx_description
1 polymer ?
#
loop_
_entity_poly.entity_id
_entity_poly.type
_entity_poly.pdbx_seq_one_letter_code
_entity_poly.pdbx_strand_id
1 'polypeptide(L)'
;MGCSVVTSDFNINKLGALENVPVLNINDLSASLKPVVLPGEDMSIFTMKEGKEKDQGVGYLDDGTMVVLEDGQQYIGKKVNVVVQSILQTSQGRIIFTRVKNGKANTR
;
A
#
# COMPACT_ATOMS: atom_id res chain seq x y z
N MET A 1 -6.85 19.73 -33.70
CA MET A 1 -7.96 19.19 -32.89
C MET A 1 -7.43 17.97 -32.17
N GLY A 2 -7.20 18.05 -30.87
CA GLY A 2 -6.65 16.95 -30.07
C GLY A 2 -7.78 16.09 -29.51
N CYS A 3 -7.99 14.92 -30.11
CA CYS A 3 -8.88 13.91 -29.51
C CYS A 3 -8.11 13.21 -28.39
N SER A 4 -8.61 13.29 -27.16
CA SER A 4 -8.15 12.45 -26.06
C SER A 4 -9.02 11.20 -26.03
N VAL A 5 -8.40 10.04 -26.10
CA VAL A 5 -9.12 8.76 -26.01
C VAL A 5 -9.31 8.46 -24.52
N VAL A 6 -10.56 8.34 -24.09
CA VAL A 6 -10.90 7.93 -22.72
C VAL A 6 -11.20 6.45 -22.75
N THR A 7 -10.42 5.64 -22.04
CA THR A 7 -10.56 4.18 -22.06
C THR A 7 -10.24 3.59 -20.68
N SER A 8 -10.81 2.43 -20.40
CA SER A 8 -10.48 1.58 -19.25
C SER A 8 -9.57 0.41 -19.61
N ASP A 9 -9.16 0.30 -20.88
CA ASP A 9 -8.37 -0.81 -21.41
C ASP A 9 -6.86 -0.50 -21.38
N PHE A 10 -6.11 -1.32 -20.64
CA PHE A 10 -4.66 -1.18 -20.46
C PHE A 10 -3.85 -1.31 -21.77
N ASN A 11 -4.32 -2.10 -22.73
CA ASN A 11 -3.61 -2.30 -23.99
C ASN A 11 -3.73 -1.07 -24.90
N ILE A 12 -4.85 -0.35 -24.82
CA ILE A 12 -5.06 0.90 -25.56
C ILE A 12 -4.16 2.02 -25.02
N ASN A 13 -3.83 2.02 -23.72
CA ASN A 13 -2.84 2.95 -23.17
C ASN A 13 -1.44 2.74 -23.78
N LYS A 14 -1.00 1.48 -23.92
CA LYS A 14 0.29 1.16 -24.53
C LYS A 14 0.34 1.53 -26.01
N LEU A 15 -0.75 1.27 -26.73
CA LEU A 15 -0.85 1.62 -28.15
C LEU A 15 -0.89 3.15 -28.35
N GLY A 16 -1.63 3.88 -27.51
CA GLY A 16 -1.71 5.34 -27.57
C GLY A 16 -0.38 6.03 -27.27
N ALA A 17 0.41 5.51 -26.32
CA ALA A 17 1.76 6.00 -26.05
C ALA A 17 2.72 5.81 -27.24
N LEU A 18 2.54 4.74 -28.03
CA LEU A 18 3.34 4.48 -29.22
C LEU A 18 2.96 5.42 -30.39
N GLU A 19 1.66 5.74 -30.50
CA GLU A 19 1.09 6.59 -31.56
C GLU A 19 1.04 8.09 -31.19
N ASN A 20 1.64 8.51 -30.05
CA ASN A 20 1.57 9.88 -29.51
C ASN A 20 0.14 10.41 -29.32
N VAL A 21 -0.82 9.53 -29.03
CA VAL A 21 -2.20 9.91 -28.74
C VAL A 21 -2.36 10.02 -27.22
N PRO A 22 -2.84 11.16 -26.67
CA PRO A 22 -3.12 11.29 -25.26
C PRO A 22 -4.29 10.37 -24.87
N VAL A 23 -4.00 9.38 -24.03
CA VAL A 23 -5.00 8.44 -23.49
C VAL A 23 -5.20 8.74 -22.01
N LEU A 24 -6.44 9.03 -21.63
CA LEU A 24 -6.83 9.23 -20.24
C LEU A 24 -7.45 7.93 -19.72
N ASN A 25 -6.72 7.23 -18.86
CA ASN A 25 -7.19 5.99 -18.25
C ASN A 25 -7.94 6.29 -16.96
N ILE A 26 -9.24 5.99 -16.95
CA ILE A 26 -10.11 6.20 -15.79
C ILE A 26 -9.66 5.37 -14.58
N ASN A 27 -9.00 4.22 -14.81
CA ASN A 27 -8.47 3.40 -13.72
C ASN A 27 -7.31 4.09 -12.98
N ASP A 28 -6.48 4.85 -13.69
CA ASP A 28 -5.35 5.58 -13.10
C ASP A 28 -5.84 6.75 -12.24
N LEU A 29 -6.94 7.40 -12.67
CA LEU A 29 -7.61 8.43 -11.88
C LEU A 29 -8.24 7.84 -10.61
N SER A 30 -8.91 6.70 -10.72
CA SER A 30 -9.54 6.00 -9.58
C SER A 30 -8.51 5.52 -8.56
N ALA A 31 -7.36 5.02 -9.02
CA ALA A 31 -6.25 4.64 -8.13
C ALA A 31 -5.65 5.84 -7.38
N SER A 32 -5.61 7.02 -8.01
CA SER A 32 -5.06 8.26 -7.43
C SER A 32 -5.94 8.88 -6.33
N LEU A 33 -7.21 8.47 -6.22
CA LEU A 33 -8.15 8.95 -5.19
C LEU A 33 -8.15 8.09 -3.92
N LYS A 34 -7.46 6.94 -3.90
CA LYS A 34 -7.36 6.11 -2.70
C LYS A 34 -6.40 6.77 -1.69
N PRO A 35 -6.68 6.73 -0.37
CA PRO A 35 -5.75 7.22 0.64
C PRO A 35 -4.35 6.69 0.37
N VAL A 36 -3.42 7.60 0.10
CA VAL A 36 -2.05 7.26 -0.25
C VAL A 36 -1.27 7.22 1.05
N VAL A 37 -1.08 6.01 1.58
CA VAL A 37 0.01 5.79 2.54
C VAL A 37 1.31 5.87 1.74
N LEU A 38 2.29 6.65 2.19
CA LEU A 38 3.58 6.82 1.51
C LEU A 38 4.76 6.29 2.34
N PRO A 39 5.85 5.82 1.72
CA PRO A 39 7.10 5.55 2.42
C PRO A 39 7.55 6.75 3.25
N GLY A 40 7.90 6.52 4.52
CA GLY A 40 8.29 7.53 5.48
C GLY A 40 7.13 8.08 6.33
N GLU A 41 5.88 7.77 6.02
CA GLU A 41 4.75 8.18 6.86
C GLU A 41 4.62 7.33 8.12
N ASP A 42 4.17 7.98 9.19
CA ASP A 42 3.83 7.32 10.44
C ASP A 42 2.42 6.77 10.39
N MET A 43 2.23 5.58 10.94
CA MET A 43 0.90 4.98 11.12
C MET A 43 0.85 4.14 12.39
N SER A 44 -0.36 3.87 12.88
CA SER A 44 -0.57 2.91 13.96
C SER A 44 -1.23 1.66 13.42
N ILE A 45 -0.67 0.49 13.72
CA ILE A 45 -1.25 -0.79 13.33
C ILE A 45 -1.54 -1.65 14.55
N PHE A 46 -2.58 -2.47 14.48
CA PHE A 46 -2.79 -3.55 15.44
C PHE A 46 -2.21 -4.82 14.85
N THR A 47 -1.19 -5.38 15.50
CA THR A 47 -0.54 -6.61 15.02
C THR A 47 -1.43 -7.79 15.39
N MET A 48 -2.10 -8.39 14.41
CA MET A 48 -3.09 -9.43 14.66
C MET A 48 -2.46 -10.81 14.82
N LYS A 49 -1.45 -11.13 14.01
CA LYS A 49 -0.84 -12.46 13.94
C LYS A 49 0.60 -12.41 13.47
N GLU A 50 1.29 -13.53 13.59
CA GLU A 50 2.61 -13.76 13.00
C GLU A 50 2.54 -13.75 11.47
N GLY A 51 3.58 -13.19 10.84
CA GLY A 51 3.72 -13.13 9.40
C GLY A 51 4.26 -14.41 8.79
N LYS A 52 4.75 -14.31 7.55
CA LYS A 52 5.31 -15.47 6.85
C LYS A 52 6.68 -15.85 7.44
N GLU A 53 7.49 -14.85 7.76
CA GLU A 53 8.76 -15.03 8.47
C GLU A 53 8.53 -14.92 9.99
N LYS A 54 9.30 -15.68 10.78
CA LYS A 54 9.13 -15.77 12.25
C LYS A 54 9.17 -14.41 12.97
N ASP A 55 9.94 -13.48 12.44
CA ASP A 55 10.12 -12.15 13.05
C ASP A 55 9.06 -11.15 12.57
N GLN A 56 8.14 -11.53 11.69
CA GLN A 56 7.14 -10.62 11.15
C GLN A 56 5.85 -10.62 11.98
N GLY A 57 5.27 -9.42 12.11
CA GLY A 57 3.88 -9.24 12.51
C GLY A 57 3.03 -8.83 11.31
N VAL A 58 1.76 -9.24 11.29
CA VAL A 58 0.81 -8.83 10.24
C VAL A 58 -0.44 -8.23 10.86
N GLY A 59 -0.84 -7.08 10.32
CA GLY A 59 -2.12 -6.44 10.53
C GLY A 59 -2.78 -6.12 9.20
N TYR A 60 -4.02 -5.62 9.27
CA TYR A 60 -4.77 -5.17 8.09
C TYR A 60 -5.33 -3.78 8.36
N LEU A 61 -5.41 -2.96 7.31
CA LEU A 61 -6.21 -1.74 7.32
C LEU A 61 -7.68 -2.08 7.03
N ASP A 62 -8.56 -1.12 7.26
CA ASP A 62 -10.01 -1.27 7.07
C ASP A 62 -10.39 -1.57 5.61
N ASP A 63 -9.54 -1.17 4.66
CA ASP A 63 -9.71 -1.44 3.22
C ASP A 63 -9.16 -2.81 2.78
N GLY A 64 -8.66 -3.62 3.72
CA GLY A 64 -8.08 -4.94 3.46
C GLY A 64 -6.60 -4.91 3.07
N THR A 65 -5.95 -3.74 3.01
CA THR A 65 -4.51 -3.64 2.76
C THR A 65 -3.73 -4.37 3.85
N MET A 66 -2.87 -5.30 3.45
CA MET A 66 -2.04 -6.05 4.39
C MET A 66 -0.86 -5.19 4.84
N VAL A 67 -0.67 -5.04 6.15
CA VAL A 67 0.47 -4.32 6.72
C VAL A 67 1.39 -5.32 7.42
N VAL A 68 2.63 -5.39 6.95
CA VAL A 68 3.68 -6.25 7.50
C VAL A 68 4.60 -5.40 8.36
N LEU A 69 4.83 -5.83 9.60
CA LEU A 69 5.74 -5.22 10.55
C LEU A 69 7.00 -6.08 10.69
N GLU A 70 8.14 -5.52 10.31
CA GLU A 70 9.45 -6.10 10.63
C GLU A 70 9.67 -6.13 12.15
N ASP A 71 10.27 -7.21 12.66
CA ASP A 71 10.48 -7.48 14.10
C ASP A 71 9.18 -7.38 14.92
N GLY A 72 8.06 -7.70 14.26
CA GLY A 72 6.69 -7.55 14.72
C GLY A 72 6.19 -8.65 15.67
N GLN A 73 6.91 -9.78 15.78
CA GLN A 73 6.47 -10.95 16.55
C GLN A 73 6.18 -10.62 18.02
N GLN A 74 7.04 -9.81 18.66
CA GLN A 74 6.88 -9.36 20.06
C GLN A 74 5.69 -8.40 20.29
N TYR A 75 5.10 -7.92 19.20
CA TYR A 75 4.00 -6.97 19.22
C TYR A 75 2.65 -7.57 18.84
N ILE A 76 2.56 -8.88 18.64
CA ILE A 76 1.29 -9.58 18.39
C ILE A 76 0.30 -9.27 19.53
N GLY A 77 -0.93 -8.92 19.15
CA GLY A 77 -1.99 -8.51 20.07
C GLY A 77 -1.87 -7.07 20.59
N LYS A 78 -0.93 -6.26 20.09
CA LYS A 78 -0.71 -4.87 20.51
C LYS A 78 -0.88 -3.90 19.36
N LYS A 79 -1.26 -2.67 19.71
CA LYS A 79 -1.24 -1.52 18.79
C LYS A 79 0.14 -0.86 18.83
N VAL A 80 0.78 -0.70 17.68
CA VAL A 80 2.16 -0.20 17.56
C VAL A 80 2.19 0.96 16.59
N ASN A 81 2.97 2.00 16.92
CA ASN A 81 3.31 3.06 16.00
C ASN A 81 4.48 2.63 15.13
N VAL A 82 4.28 2.68 13.83
CA VAL A 82 5.21 2.17 12.82
C VAL A 82 5.41 3.22 11.74
N VAL A 83 6.54 3.12 11.06
CA VAL A 83 6.89 3.93 9.89
C VAL A 83 6.80 3.04 8.67
N VAL A 84 6.19 3.54 7.61
CA VAL A 84 6.10 2.86 6.32
C VAL A 84 7.48 2.84 5.67
N GLN A 85 7.96 1.66 5.33
CA GLN A 85 9.21 1.50 4.60
C GLN A 85 8.99 1.43 3.09
N SER A 86 8.04 0.59 2.67
CA SER A 86 7.78 0.36 1.26
C SER A 86 6.37 -0.17 1.03
N ILE A 87 5.92 -0.07 -0.21
CA ILE A 87 4.59 -0.50 -0.61
C ILE A 87 4.77 -1.42 -1.80
N LEU A 88 4.22 -2.62 -1.70
CA LEU A 88 4.21 -3.61 -2.75
C LEU A 88 2.78 -3.82 -3.25
N GLN A 89 2.55 -3.46 -4.50
CA GLN A 89 1.30 -3.77 -5.18
C GLN A 89 1.40 -5.17 -5.79
N THR A 90 0.46 -6.05 -5.45
CA THR A 90 0.33 -7.39 -6.03
C THR A 90 -0.99 -7.51 -6.79
N SER A 91 -1.16 -8.59 -7.55
CA SER A 91 -2.44 -8.90 -8.22
C SER A 91 -3.60 -9.14 -7.25
N GLN A 92 -3.30 -9.53 -6.01
CA GLN A 92 -4.31 -9.82 -4.98
C GLN A 92 -4.59 -8.63 -4.05
N GLY A 93 -3.86 -7.53 -4.18
CA GLY A 93 -4.03 -6.34 -3.34
C GLY A 93 -2.74 -5.60 -3.04
N ARG A 94 -2.82 -4.68 -2.09
CA ARG A 94 -1.71 -3.85 -1.64
C ARG A 94 -1.11 -4.42 -0.35
N ILE A 95 0.22 -4.43 -0.28
CA ILE A 95 0.99 -4.81 0.91
C ILE A 95 1.83 -3.60 1.31
N ILE A 96 1.84 -3.24 2.58
CA ILE A 96 2.64 -2.17 3.14
C ILE A 96 3.65 -2.79 4.10
N PHE A 97 4.93 -2.56 3.88
CA PHE A 97 5.99 -2.97 4.79
C PHE A 97 6.32 -1.82 5.73
N THR A 98 6.46 -2.12 7.02
CA THR A 98 6.61 -1.14 8.09
C THR A 98 7.64 -1.60 9.11
N ARG A 99 8.19 -0.66 9.86
CA ARG A 99 9.05 -0.91 11.03
C ARG A 99 8.56 -0.10 12.21
N VAL A 100 8.78 -0.60 13.42
CA VAL A 100 8.47 0.13 14.65
C VAL A 100 9.13 1.51 14.64
N LYS A 101 8.34 2.55 14.87
CA LYS A 101 8.85 3.91 15.04
C LYS A 101 9.66 3.93 16.33
N ASN A 102 10.96 4.19 16.26
CA ASN A 102 11.87 4.22 17.41
C ASN A 102 11.29 5.10 18.55
N GLY A 103 10.73 4.45 19.57
CA GLY A 103 10.14 5.11 20.74
C GLY A 103 8.92 4.38 21.30
N LYS A 104 9.18 3.33 22.10
CA LYS A 104 8.27 2.64 23.05
C LYS A 104 6.82 2.43 22.60
N ALA A 105 6.42 1.16 22.46
CA ALA A 105 5.02 0.76 22.36
C ALA A 105 4.17 1.48 23.42
N ASN A 106 3.29 2.37 22.95
CA ASN A 106 2.39 3.13 23.82
C ASN A 106 1.39 2.12 24.38
N THR A 107 1.65 1.64 25.59
CA THR A 107 0.74 0.77 26.35
C THR A 107 -0.16 1.70 27.15
N ARG A 108 -1.39 1.88 26.69
CA ARG A 108 -2.49 2.44 27.47
C ARG A 108 -3.72 1.59 27.22
#